data_AF-A0A4Q1UTV7-F1
#
_entry.id   AF-A0A4Q1UTV7-F1
#
_cell.length_a   1.000
_cell.length_b   1.000
_cell.length_c   1.000
_cell.angle_alpha   90.00
_cell.angle_beta   90.00
_cell.angle_gamma   90.00
#
_symmetry.space_group_name_H-M   'P 1'
#
loop_
_entity.id
_entity.type
_entity.pdbx_description
1 polymer ?
#
loop_
_entity_poly.entity_id
_entity_poly.type
_entity_poly.pdbx_seq_one_letter_code
_entity_poly.pdbx_strand_id
1 'polypeptide(L)'
;MDRPAMASVFRMRHAPATVSGVRSTGQGQADPIIRVNSLGDAIRFVANAYPNYDISAAAITCGDPSIPRLGSLEVKAVWREYGERLTQE
;
A
#
# COMPACT_ATOMS: atom_id res chain seq x y z
N MET A 1 -5.11 -4.84 11.99
CA MET A 1 -3.73 -4.57 12.44
C MET A 1 -3.78 -3.83 13.77
N ASP A 2 -2.91 -4.18 14.73
CA ASP A 2 -2.83 -3.48 16.01
C ASP A 2 -2.05 -2.16 15.89
N ARG A 3 -2.15 -1.31 16.93
CA ARG A 3 -1.54 0.02 16.92
C ARG A 3 0.00 -0.01 16.89
N PRO A 4 0.70 -0.89 17.63
CA PRO A 4 2.16 -1.00 17.53
C PRO A 4 2.66 -1.37 16.13
N ALA A 5 1.99 -2.31 15.44
CA ALA A 5 2.34 -2.68 14.07
C ALA A 5 2.11 -1.51 13.10
N MET A 6 0.98 -0.81 13.22
CA MET A 6 0.71 0.39 12.41
C MET A 6 1.78 1.47 12.63
N ALA A 7 2.25 1.67 13.87
CA ALA A 7 3.31 2.63 14.16
C ALA A 7 4.66 2.24 13.55
N SER A 8 4.99 0.94 13.51
CA SER A 8 6.19 0.46 12.81
C SER A 8 6.11 0.72 11.31
N VAL A 9 4.97 0.42 10.68
CA VAL A 9 4.71 0.75 9.26
C VAL A 9 4.90 2.24 9.01
N PHE A 10 4.34 3.10 9.87
CA PHE A 10 4.48 4.56 9.74
C PHE A 10 5.92 5.05 9.86
N ARG A 11 6.71 4.49 10.78
CA ARG A 11 8.15 4.82 10.91
C ARG A 11 8.92 4.47 9.65
N MET A 12 8.50 3.44 8.94
CA MET A 12 9.16 2.92 7.75
C MET A 12 8.53 3.41 6.45
N ARG A 13 7.66 4.43 6.50
CA ARG A 13 6.96 4.97 5.34
C ARG A 13 7.88 5.36 4.17
N HIS A 14 9.13 5.69 4.45
CA HIS A 14 10.13 6.09 3.45
C HIS A 14 10.92 4.92 2.86
N ALA A 15 10.74 3.70 3.37
CA ALA A 15 11.45 2.52 2.88
C ALA A 15 10.93 2.12 1.48
N PRO A 16 11.80 1.55 0.61
CA PRO A 16 11.37 1.00 -0.66
C PRO A 16 10.29 -0.07 -0.50
N ALA A 17 9.28 -0.03 -1.37
CA ALA A 17 8.18 -0.99 -1.36
C ALA A 17 7.72 -1.34 -2.77
N THR A 18 7.04 -2.46 -2.91
CA THR A 18 6.44 -2.90 -4.17
C THR A 18 4.96 -3.23 -3.96
N VAL A 19 4.14 -2.90 -4.96
CA VAL A 19 2.71 -3.27 -4.99
C VAL A 19 2.53 -4.42 -5.98
N SER A 20 1.73 -5.41 -5.59
CA SER A 20 1.37 -6.56 -6.42
C SER A 20 -0.12 -6.87 -6.30
N GLY A 21 -0.67 -7.63 -7.26
CA GLY A 21 -2.05 -8.13 -7.18
C GLY A 21 -3.15 -7.09 -7.44
N VAL A 22 -2.81 -5.99 -8.11
CA VAL A 22 -3.74 -4.94 -8.51
C VAL A 22 -4.16 -5.22 -9.96
N ARG A 23 -5.47 -5.25 -10.23
CA ARG A 23 -6.02 -5.48 -11.57
C ARG A 23 -6.82 -4.29 -12.02
N SER A 24 -6.79 -3.95 -13.31
CA SER A 24 -7.69 -2.93 -13.84
C SER A 24 -9.13 -3.43 -13.86
N THR A 25 -10.09 -2.56 -13.51
CA THR A 25 -11.52 -2.86 -13.64
C THR A 25 -12.06 -2.61 -15.06
N GLY A 26 -11.26 -1.99 -15.94
CA GLY A 26 -11.60 -1.78 -17.35
C GLY A 26 -11.36 -3.03 -18.22
N GLN A 27 -12.32 -3.40 -19.05
CA GLN A 27 -12.15 -4.49 -20.02
C GLN A 27 -10.95 -4.24 -20.95
N GLY A 28 -10.05 -5.21 -21.05
CA GLY A 28 -8.92 -5.19 -22.00
C GLY A 28 -7.71 -4.37 -21.57
N GLN A 29 -7.66 -3.85 -20.34
CA GLN A 29 -6.45 -3.21 -19.82
C GLN A 29 -5.49 -4.26 -19.25
N ALA A 30 -4.22 -4.18 -19.64
CA ALA A 30 -3.15 -4.97 -19.04
C ALA A 30 -3.02 -4.63 -17.53
N ASP A 31 -2.59 -5.60 -16.73
CA ASP A 31 -2.28 -5.35 -15.33
C ASP A 31 -1.24 -4.23 -15.22
N PRO A 32 -1.49 -3.20 -14.39
CA PRO A 32 -0.64 -2.02 -14.36
C PRO A 32 0.71 -2.35 -13.70
N ILE A 33 1.80 -1.86 -14.30
CA ILE A 33 3.10 -1.84 -13.63
C ILE A 33 3.07 -0.69 -12.62
N ILE A 34 2.81 -1.01 -11.36
CA ILE A 34 2.78 -0.02 -10.28
C ILE A 34 4.20 0.28 -9.82
N ARG A 35 4.73 1.43 -10.26
CA ARG A 35 5.99 1.99 -9.77
C ARG A 35 5.68 2.87 -8.56
N VAL A 36 6.04 2.40 -7.37
CA VAL A 36 5.97 3.17 -6.12
C VAL A 36 7.38 3.31 -5.57
N ASN A 37 7.69 4.50 -5.07
CA ASN A 37 9.05 4.82 -4.60
C ASN A 37 9.22 4.50 -3.11
N SER A 38 8.14 4.54 -2.34
CA SER A 38 8.16 4.36 -0.89
C SER A 38 6.96 3.53 -0.39
N LEU A 39 7.05 3.00 0.82
CA LEU A 39 5.96 2.32 1.52
C LEU A 39 4.75 3.24 1.70
N GLY A 40 4.98 4.52 2.01
CA GLY A 40 3.94 5.54 2.13
C GLY A 40 3.18 5.74 0.82
N ASP A 41 3.90 5.88 -0.29
CA ASP A 41 3.30 6.01 -1.63
C ASP A 41 2.54 4.75 -2.03
N ALA A 42 3.07 3.58 -1.69
CA ALA A 42 2.41 2.30 -1.93
C ALA A 42 1.08 2.21 -1.18
N ILE A 43 1.06 2.60 0.10
CA ILE A 43 -0.16 2.60 0.93
C ILE A 43 -1.17 3.61 0.38
N ARG A 44 -0.72 4.83 0.03
CA ARG A 44 -1.56 5.86 -0.59
C ARG A 44 -2.19 5.34 -1.89
N PHE A 45 -1.40 4.72 -2.76
CA PHE A 45 -1.89 4.16 -4.01
C PHE A 45 -3.01 3.14 -3.76
N VAL A 46 -2.74 2.09 -2.97
CA VAL A 46 -3.72 1.02 -2.74
C VAL A 46 -4.97 1.53 -2.01
N ALA A 47 -4.83 2.48 -1.08
CA ALA A 47 -5.95 3.07 -0.35
C ALA A 47 -6.91 3.86 -1.25
N ASN A 48 -6.41 4.48 -2.33
CA ASN A 48 -7.18 5.33 -3.24
C ASN A 48 -7.42 4.69 -4.63
N ALA A 49 -7.03 3.42 -4.81
CA ALA A 49 -7.10 2.74 -6.09
C ALA A 49 -8.53 2.35 -6.52
N TYR A 50 -9.44 2.15 -5.56
CA TYR A 50 -10.85 1.88 -5.85
C TYR A 50 -11.59 3.18 -6.24
N PRO A 51 -12.48 3.19 -7.26
CA PRO A 51 -13.00 2.04 -8.02
C PRO A 51 -12.23 1.69 -9.31
N ASN A 52 -11.14 2.41 -9.60
CA ASN A 52 -10.38 2.26 -10.85
C ASN A 52 -9.64 0.92 -10.95
N TYR A 53 -9.37 0.28 -9.81
CA TYR A 53 -8.70 -1.02 -9.73
C TYR A 53 -9.42 -1.99 -8.79
N ASP A 54 -9.38 -3.27 -9.13
CA ASP A 54 -9.65 -4.36 -8.21
C ASP A 54 -8.41 -4.58 -7.34
N ILE A 55 -8.57 -4.29 -6.06
CA ILE A 55 -7.54 -4.42 -5.02
C ILE A 55 -7.80 -5.58 -4.07
N SER A 56 -8.71 -6.50 -4.40
CA SER A 56 -9.05 -7.66 -3.55
C SER A 56 -7.84 -8.54 -3.26
N ALA A 57 -6.93 -8.68 -4.23
CA ALA A 57 -5.68 -9.42 -4.11
C ALA A 57 -4.45 -8.51 -3.89
N ALA A 58 -4.64 -7.21 -3.68
CA ALA A 58 -3.54 -6.26 -3.58
C ALA A 58 -2.71 -6.52 -2.33
N ALA A 59 -1.39 -6.47 -2.49
CA ALA A 59 -0.47 -6.50 -1.39
C ALA A 59 0.76 -5.63 -1.61
N ILE A 60 1.26 -5.10 -0.50
CA ILE A 60 2.49 -4.31 -0.43
C ILE A 60 3.57 -5.12 0.28
N THR A 61 4.72 -5.25 -0.38
CA THR A 61 5.92 -5.83 0.22
C THR A 61 6.93 -4.72 0.44
N CYS A 62 7.36 -4.51 1.68
CA CYS A 62 8.49 -3.64 1.98
C CYS A 62 9.80 -4.43 1.75
N GLY A 63 10.85 -3.76 1.28
CA GLY A 63 12.17 -4.38 1.15
C GLY A 63 12.79 -4.79 2.48
N ASP A 64 12.25 -4.30 3.60
CA ASP A 64 12.70 -4.63 4.94
C ASP A 64 11.84 -5.75 5.56
N PRO A 65 12.45 -6.87 5.98
CA PRO A 65 11.73 -8.03 6.52
C PRO A 65 11.07 -7.79 7.89
N SER A 66 11.39 -6.68 8.57
CA SER A 66 10.73 -6.30 9.83
C SER A 66 9.30 -5.78 9.63
N ILE A 67 8.93 -5.40 8.41
CA ILE A 67 7.57 -5.00 8.07
C ILE A 67 6.83 -6.18 7.43
N PRO A 68 5.71 -6.63 8.02
CA PRO A 68 4.91 -7.67 7.41
C PRO A 68 4.33 -7.17 6.09
N ARG A 69 4.15 -8.11 5.14
CA ARG A 69 3.40 -7.86 3.91
C ARG A 69 2.02 -7.32 4.26
N LEU A 70 1.65 -6.17 3.70
CA LEU A 70 0.37 -5.52 3.96
C LEU A 70 -0.65 -5.94 2.92
N GLY A 71 -1.78 -6.50 3.35
CA GLY A 71 -2.95 -6.70 2.49
C GLY A 71 -3.81 -5.45 2.39
N SER A 72 -4.84 -5.50 1.55
CA SER A 72 -5.73 -4.36 1.31
C SER A 72 -6.47 -3.86 2.57
N LEU A 73 -6.75 -4.76 3.54
CA LEU A 73 -7.37 -4.39 4.82
C LEU A 73 -6.38 -3.67 5.74
N GLU A 74 -5.15 -4.16 5.85
CA GLU A 74 -4.08 -3.53 6.62
C GLU A 74 -3.77 -2.14 6.07
N VAL A 75 -3.66 -2.01 4.74
CA VAL A 75 -3.48 -0.72 4.06
C VAL A 75 -4.56 0.27 4.45
N LYS A 76 -5.84 -0.14 4.41
CA LYS A 76 -6.97 0.73 4.78
C LYS A 76 -6.91 1.15 6.25
N ALA A 77 -6.48 0.26 7.14
CA ALA A 77 -6.32 0.57 8.55
C ALA A 77 -5.20 1.61 8.78
N VAL A 78 -4.03 1.40 8.17
CA VAL A 78 -2.88 2.32 8.28
C VAL A 78 -3.18 3.68 7.65
N TRP A 79 -3.83 3.70 6.47
CA TRP A 79 -4.25 4.94 5.82
C TRP A 79 -5.26 5.71 6.66
N ARG A 80 -6.18 5.03 7.35
CA ARG A 80 -7.13 5.68 8.26
C ARG A 80 -6.44 6.34 9.46
N GLU A 81 -5.41 5.71 10.04
CA GLU A 81 -4.70 6.25 11.20
C GLU A 81 -3.80 7.44 10.84
N TYR A 82 -3.07 7.37 9.71
CA TYR A 82 -2.02 8.33 9.40
C TYR A 82 -2.28 9.23 8.18
N GLY A 83 -3.11 8.77 7.24
CA GLY A 83 -3.46 9.51 6.02
C GLY A 83 -2.24 10.04 5.26
N GLU A 84 -2.34 11.29 4.80
CA GLU A 84 -1.29 11.98 4.03
C GLU A 84 0.06 12.07 4.76
N ARG A 85 0.12 11.91 6.09
CA ARG A 85 1.39 11.89 6.83
C ARG A 85 2.30 10.74 6.40
N LEU A 86 1.75 9.72 5.75
CA LEU A 86 2.52 8.60 5.19
C LEU A 86 3.40 9.02 4.02
N THR A 87 3.09 10.11 3.33
CA THR A 87 3.86 10.58 2.16
C THR A 87 4.66 11.85 2.44
N GLN A 88 4.68 12.31 3.69
CA GLN A 88 5.43 13.48 4.12
C GLN A 88 6.82 13.07 4.60
N GLU A 89 7.84 13.86 4.20
CA GLU A 89 9.23 13.74 4.65
C GLU A 89 9.34 13.79 6.18
#